data_AF-A0A955BAQ7-F1
#
_entry.id   AF-A0A955BAQ7-F1
#
_cell.length_a   1.000
_cell.length_b   1.000
_cell.length_c   1.000
_cell.angle_alpha   90.00
_cell.angle_beta   90.00
_cell.angle_gamma   90.00
#
_symmetry.space_group_name_H-M   'P 1'
#
loop_
_entity.id
_entity.type
_entity.pdbx_description
1 polymer ?
#
loop_
_entity_poly.entity_id
_entity_poly.type
_entity_poly.pdbx_seq_one_letter_code
_entity_poly.pdbx_strand_id
1 'polypeptide(L)' 'MGIVNVTPDSFSDGGKFLSPDAAVDHALKLANEGATILD' A
#
# COMPACT_ATOMS: atom_id res chain seq x y z
N MET A 1 0.28 -5.58 10.60
CA MET A 1 -0.34 -4.33 10.14
C MET A 1 0.53 -3.82 9.00
N GLY A 2 -0.03 -3.65 7.80
CA GLY A 2 0.67 -3.12 6.64
C GLY A 2 0.11 -1.77 6.24
N ILE A 3 0.92 -0.90 5.65
CA ILE A 3 0.53 0.47 5.29
C ILE A 3 0.42 0.58 3.77
N VAL A 4 -0.67 1.14 3.26
CA VAL A 4 -0.92 1.38 1.83
C VAL A 4 -1.14 2.88 1.61
N ASN A 5 -0.05 3.61 1.39
CA ASN A 5 -0.14 5.05 1.13
C ASN A 5 -0.65 5.33 -0.29
N VAL A 6 -1.88 5.87 -0.37
CA VAL A 6 -2.53 6.26 -1.63
C VAL A 6 -2.48 7.77 -1.91
N THR A 7 -1.76 8.54 -1.08
CA THR A 7 -1.63 9.99 -1.24
C THR A 7 -0.26 10.37 -1.84
N PRO A 8 -0.19 11.41 -2.67
CA PRO A 8 1.09 11.91 -3.21
C PRO A 8 2.00 12.55 -2.15
N ASP A 9 1.48 12.83 -0.96
CA ASP A 9 2.18 13.50 0.14
C ASP A 9 3.02 12.54 0.99
N SER A 10 2.97 11.23 0.71
CA SER A 10 3.82 10.25 1.39
C SER A 10 5.23 10.22 0.79
N PHE A 11 6.19 10.81 1.51
CA PHE A 11 7.62 10.85 1.17
C PHE A 11 8.29 9.46 1.18
N SER A 12 7.71 8.44 1.82
CA SER A 12 8.37 7.13 1.97
C SER A 12 8.34 6.28 0.70
N ASP A 13 7.26 6.39 -0.08
CA ASP A 13 7.00 5.46 -1.18
C ASP A 13 7.16 6.11 -2.55
N GLY A 14 7.34 7.44 -2.60
CA GLY A 14 7.54 8.22 -3.82
C GLY A 14 6.35 8.19 -4.78
N GLY A 15 5.12 7.99 -4.26
CA GLY A 15 3.91 7.89 -5.07
C GLY A 15 3.78 6.58 -5.86
N LYS A 16 4.42 5.49 -5.41
CA LYS A 16 4.36 4.17 -6.10
C LYS A 16 2.95 3.57 -6.22
N PHE A 17 2.00 3.99 -5.39
CA PHE A 17 0.65 3.43 -5.32
C PHE A 17 -0.45 4.47 -5.58
N LEU A 18 -0.17 5.46 -6.44
CA LEU A 18 -1.13 6.51 -6.77
C LEU A 18 -2.25 6.06 -7.71
N SER A 19 -2.07 4.93 -8.42
CA SER A 19 -3.18 4.28 -9.12
C SER A 19 -3.89 3.30 -8.17
N PRO A 20 -5.23 3.21 -8.22
CA PRO A 20 -5.99 2.25 -7.41
C PRO A 20 -5.50 0.80 -7.58
N ASP A 21 -5.18 0.39 -8.80
CA ASP A 21 -4.70 -0.96 -9.08
C ASP A 21 -3.36 -1.24 -8.38
N ALA A 22 -2.42 -0.30 -8.41
CA ALA A 22 -1.12 -0.46 -7.75
C ALA A 22 -1.27 -0.51 -6.22
N ALA A 23 -2.20 0.26 -5.64
CA ALA A 23 -2.51 0.20 -4.22
C ALA A 23 -3.11 -1.15 -3.81
N VAL A 24 -4.02 -1.70 -4.63
CA VAL A 24 -4.62 -3.01 -4.40
C VAL A 24 -3.58 -4.13 -4.50
N ASP A 25 -2.70 -4.09 -5.50
CA ASP A 25 -1.63 -5.08 -5.64
C ASP A 25 -0.69 -5.06 -4.43
N HIS A 26 -0.37 -3.87 -3.91
CA HIS A 26 0.44 -3.73 -2.71
C HIS A 26 -0.25 -4.27 -1.46
N ALA A 27 -1.53 -3.92 -1.27
CA ALA A 27 -2.37 -4.41 -0.19
C ALA A 27 -2.42 -5.95 -0.16
N LEU A 28 -2.62 -6.58 -1.33
CA LEU A 28 -2.66 -8.03 -1.47
C LEU A 28 -1.31 -8.68 -1.14
N LYS A 29 -0.20 -8.05 -1.54
CA LYS A 29 1.14 -8.52 -1.18
C LYS A 29 1.34 -8.48 0.34
N LEU A 30 0.98 -7.38 1.00
CA LEU A 30 1.09 -7.24 2.46
C LEU A 30 0.23 -8.28 3.19
N ALA A 31 -0.98 -8.55 2.70
CA ALA A 31 -1.84 -9.59 3.23
C ALA A 31 -1.20 -10.99 3.11
N ASN A 32 -0.62 -11.31 1.95
CA ASN A 32 0.11 -12.57 1.73
C ASN A 32 1.38 -12.70 2.59
N GLU A 33 2.01 -11.58 2.95
CA GLU A 33 3.15 -11.52 3.88
C GLU A 33 2.72 -11.63 5.36
N GLY A 34 1.41 -11.74 5.62
CA GLY A 34 0.86 -11.98 6.96
C GLY A 34 0.28 -10.74 7.64
N ALA A 35 0.09 -9.62 6.91
CA ALA A 35 -0.60 -8.47 7.47
C ALA A 35 -2.07 -8.80 7.74
N THR A 36 -2.44 -8.84 9.02
CA THR A 36 -3.82 -9.06 9.47
C THR A 36 -4.69 -7.79 9.39
N ILE A 37 -4.07 -6.63 9.30
CA ILE A 37 -4.70 -5.31 9.22
C ILE A 37 -3.93 -4.52 8.17
N LEU A 38 -4.66 -3.76 7.34
CA LEU A 38 -4.12 -2.80 6.39
C LEU A 38 -4.63 -1.41 6.76
N ASP A 39 -3.73 -0.44 6.73
CA ASP A 39 -3.98 0.99 7.00
C ASP A 39 -3.61 1.83 5.79
#